data_AF-A0A938LCS9-F1
#
_entry.id   AF-A0A938LCS9-F1
#
_cell.length_a   1.000
_cell.length_b   1.000
_cell.length_c   1.000
_cell.angle_alpha   90.00
_cell.angle_beta   90.00
_cell.angle_gamma   90.00
#
_symmetry.space_group_name_H-M   'P 1'
#
loop_
_entity.id
_entity.type
_entity.pdbx_description
1 polymer ?
#
loop_
_entity_poly.entity_id
_entity_poly.type
_entity_poly.pdbx_seq_one_letter_code
_entity_poly.pdbx_strand_id
1 'polypeptide(L)'
;MLIGLALFVPATVWDYDGGGQHLVVGTDKGWLYLLRSELPLGKDDRFEFRSSGPLKDTNGNIIRIHHRAVAAPLDLNGDGQLDLVLAGATYGANDLCPGSGVYYVLNEGTSADHLPRLSPPRRLETIGHAHPDFSRGHAQLQSLDLLGTGERVVVVGTQAVDNFRGYVYRPARGKIALEHTGLVLPPISIEERLLDLDGDGRWEYVRSGGESLIAKYSKVMTVAPKEIP
;
A
#
# COMPACT_ATOMS: atom_id res chain seq x y z
N MET A 1 25.92 -10.08 -12.41
CA MET A 1 24.78 -9.72 -13.29
C MET A 1 24.41 -8.28 -12.93
N LEU A 2 24.71 -7.32 -13.82
CA LEU A 2 24.40 -5.91 -13.58
C LEU A 2 22.87 -5.72 -13.53
N ILE A 3 22.37 -5.19 -12.42
CA ILE A 3 20.99 -4.76 -12.27
C ILE A 3 20.91 -3.35 -12.88
N GLY A 4 20.67 -3.30 -14.19
CA GLY A 4 20.57 -2.08 -14.98
C GLY A 4 19.14 -1.85 -15.45
N LEU A 5 18.31 -1.31 -14.56
CA LEU A 5 17.04 -0.60 -14.75
C LEU A 5 16.49 -0.41 -13.33
N ALA A 6 16.12 0.81 -12.95
CA ALA A 6 15.63 1.10 -11.61
C ALA A 6 14.38 0.23 -11.29
N LEU A 7 14.60 -0.89 -10.60
CA LEU A 7 13.56 -1.78 -10.12
C LEU A 7 12.95 -1.12 -8.89
N PHE A 8 11.81 -0.46 -9.07
CA PHE A 8 11.02 0.03 -7.94
C PHE A 8 10.38 -1.18 -7.25
N VAL A 9 10.90 -1.53 -6.08
CA VAL A 9 10.38 -2.62 -5.25
C VAL A 9 9.62 -1.99 -4.07
N PRO A 10 8.29 -1.84 -4.16
CA PRO A 10 7.50 -1.28 -3.07
C PRO A 10 7.47 -2.26 -1.90
N ALA A 11 7.95 -1.81 -0.75
CA ALA A 11 7.83 -2.49 0.52
C ALA A 11 7.01 -1.62 1.49
N THR A 12 6.24 -2.26 2.37
CA THR A 12 5.49 -1.58 3.43
C THR A 12 5.47 -2.44 4.69
N VAL A 13 5.43 -1.79 5.85
CA VAL A 13 5.35 -2.47 7.15
C VAL A 13 3.95 -3.04 7.33
N TRP A 14 3.87 -4.32 7.67
CA TRP A 14 2.64 -5.06 7.90
C TRP A 14 2.78 -5.95 9.13
N ASP A 15 2.01 -5.63 10.17
CA ASP A 15 1.86 -6.46 11.37
C ASP A 15 0.61 -7.33 11.19
N TYR A 16 0.79 -8.53 10.64
CA TYR A 16 -0.32 -9.42 10.27
C TYR A 16 -0.68 -10.42 11.39
N ASP A 17 0.21 -10.64 12.34
CA ASP A 17 0.06 -11.63 13.42
C ASP A 17 0.07 -11.00 14.82
N GLY A 18 0.22 -9.67 14.93
CA GLY A 18 0.34 -8.95 16.20
C GLY A 18 1.70 -9.16 16.88
N GLY A 19 2.63 -9.84 16.21
CA GLY A 19 3.94 -10.22 16.73
C GLY A 19 5.05 -9.22 16.38
N GLY A 20 4.77 -8.24 15.52
CA GLY A 20 5.69 -7.15 15.23
C GLY A 20 5.67 -6.67 13.77
N GLN A 21 6.70 -5.92 13.40
CA GLN A 21 6.77 -5.26 12.11
C GLN A 21 7.42 -6.16 11.05
N HIS A 22 6.60 -6.80 10.22
CA HIS A 22 7.05 -7.49 9.01
C HIS A 22 6.98 -6.57 7.80
N LEU A 23 7.53 -7.00 6.66
CA LEU A 23 7.39 -6.26 5.40
C LEU A 23 6.64 -7.10 4.39
N VAL A 24 5.65 -6.52 3.72
CA VAL A 24 5.13 -7.06 2.46
C VAL A 24 5.75 -6.31 1.30
N VAL A 25 6.23 -7.07 0.33
CA VAL A 25 7.03 -6.58 -0.80
C VAL A 25 6.36 -6.99 -2.10
N GLY A 26 6.03 -6.01 -2.93
CA GLY A 26 5.51 -6.25 -4.27
C GLY A 26 6.62 -6.31 -5.32
N THR A 27 6.36 -7.05 -6.39
CA THR A 27 7.32 -7.26 -7.48
C THR A 27 6.79 -6.75 -8.81
N ASP A 28 7.68 -6.55 -9.78
CA ASP A 28 7.31 -6.21 -11.16
C ASP A 28 6.37 -7.23 -11.80
N LYS A 29 6.42 -8.51 -11.39
CA LYS A 29 5.51 -9.57 -11.88
C LYS A 29 4.10 -9.50 -11.29
N GLY A 30 3.88 -8.61 -10.32
CA GLY A 30 2.61 -8.50 -9.58
C GLY A 30 2.51 -9.42 -8.37
N TRP A 31 3.56 -10.18 -8.07
CA TRP A 31 3.56 -11.07 -6.91
C TRP A 31 3.91 -10.31 -5.64
N LEU A 32 3.39 -10.81 -4.52
CA LEU A 32 3.71 -10.35 -3.18
C LEU A 32 4.62 -11.36 -2.47
N TYR A 33 5.59 -10.86 -1.73
CA TYR A 33 6.45 -11.63 -0.83
C TYR A 33 6.36 -11.05 0.58
N LEU A 34 6.47 -11.91 1.57
CA LEU A 34 6.60 -11.53 2.97
C LEU A 34 8.09 -11.59 3.34
N LEU A 35 8.60 -10.54 3.98
CA LEU A 35 9.84 -10.56 4.73
C LEU A 35 9.46 -10.55 6.21
N ARG A 36 9.46 -11.73 6.81
CA ARG A 36 9.10 -11.92 8.21
C ARG A 36 10.31 -11.62 9.07
N SER A 37 10.19 -10.61 9.92
CA SER A 37 11.13 -10.35 11.00
C SER A 37 11.15 -11.54 11.99
N GLU A 38 12.33 -12.13 12.23
CA GLU A 38 12.50 -13.28 13.15
C GLU A 38 12.93 -12.83 14.56
N LEU A 39 13.40 -11.59 14.69
CA LEU A 39 13.84 -10.96 15.93
C LEU A 39 13.26 -9.55 16.00
N PRO A 40 13.03 -8.97 17.19
CA PRO A 40 12.67 -7.56 17.30
C PRO A 40 13.63 -6.68 16.48
N LEU A 41 13.07 -5.74 15.72
CA LEU A 41 13.86 -4.85 14.86
C LEU A 41 14.96 -4.13 15.67
N GLY A 42 16.18 -4.13 15.15
CA GLY A 42 17.32 -3.46 15.80
C GLY A 42 17.94 -4.23 16.97
N LYS A 43 17.49 -5.46 17.25
CA LYS A 43 18.20 -6.33 18.19
C LYS A 43 19.63 -6.58 17.71
N ASP A 44 20.60 -6.28 18.56
CA ASP A 44 22.03 -6.34 18.26
C ASP A 44 22.44 -5.51 17.03
N ASP A 45 21.76 -4.38 16.78
CA ASP A 45 21.97 -3.49 15.62
C ASP A 45 21.82 -4.19 14.25
N ARG A 46 21.03 -5.28 14.20
CA ARG A 46 20.78 -6.06 12.98
C ARG A 46 19.31 -6.10 12.60
N PHE A 47 19.10 -6.22 11.29
CA PHE A 47 17.80 -6.48 10.70
C PHE A 47 17.86 -7.83 9.98
N GLU A 48 17.17 -8.83 10.53
CA GLU A 48 17.14 -10.18 9.99
C GLU A 48 15.71 -10.54 9.59
N PHE A 49 15.53 -10.81 8.29
CA PHE A 49 14.25 -11.20 7.73
C PHE A 49 14.35 -12.57 7.05
N ARG A 50 13.36 -13.41 7.30
CA ARG A 50 13.11 -14.61 6.49
C ARG A 50 12.13 -14.26 5.39
N SER A 51 12.53 -14.49 4.13
CA SER A 51 11.61 -14.30 3.02
C SER A 51 10.66 -15.50 2.87
N SER A 52 9.44 -15.24 2.46
CA SER A 52 8.42 -16.23 2.14
C SER A 52 7.60 -15.74 0.95
N GLY A 53 7.39 -16.60 -0.04
CA GLY A 53 6.52 -16.28 -1.16
C GLY A 53 6.87 -16.98 -2.47
N PRO A 54 6.13 -16.68 -3.56
CA PRO A 54 5.07 -15.68 -3.59
C PRO A 54 3.88 -16.06 -2.68
N LEU A 55 3.25 -15.06 -2.06
CA LEU A 55 2.10 -15.26 -1.18
C LEU A 55 0.95 -15.89 -1.94
N LYS A 56 0.21 -16.75 -1.24
CA LYS A 56 -0.90 -17.52 -1.80
C LYS A 56 -2.19 -17.22 -1.05
N ASP A 57 -3.30 -17.33 -1.75
CA ASP A 57 -4.61 -17.32 -1.13
C ASP A 57 -4.91 -18.65 -0.41
N THR A 58 -6.03 -18.71 0.29
CA THR A 58 -6.51 -19.89 1.02
C THR A 58 -6.88 -21.06 0.13
N ASN A 59 -6.97 -20.87 -1.19
CA ASN A 59 -7.11 -21.94 -2.18
C ASN A 59 -5.75 -22.44 -2.72
N GLY A 60 -4.63 -21.86 -2.26
CA GLY A 60 -3.28 -22.19 -2.69
C GLY A 60 -2.84 -21.51 -3.99
N ASN A 61 -3.65 -20.59 -4.54
CA ASN A 61 -3.30 -19.85 -5.75
C ASN A 61 -2.37 -18.69 -5.41
N ILE A 62 -1.40 -18.41 -6.28
CA ILE A 62 -0.52 -17.25 -6.12
C ILE A 62 -1.36 -15.97 -6.22
N ILE A 63 -1.23 -15.09 -5.23
CA ILE A 63 -1.82 -13.76 -5.29
C ILE A 63 -0.98 -12.91 -6.24
N ARG A 64 -1.59 -12.51 -7.35
CA ARG A 64 -0.98 -11.62 -8.34
C ARG A 64 -1.90 -10.43 -8.58
N ILE A 65 -1.37 -9.21 -8.41
CA ILE A 65 -2.06 -7.96 -8.72
C ILE A 65 -1.24 -7.21 -9.77
N HIS A 66 -1.76 -7.18 -11.00
CA HIS A 66 -1.18 -6.49 -12.16
C HIS A 66 0.33 -6.72 -12.31
N HIS A 67 1.06 -5.78 -12.89
CA HIS A 67 2.51 -5.67 -12.72
C HIS A 67 2.82 -4.67 -11.61
N ARG A 68 4.03 -4.69 -11.05
CA ARG A 68 4.45 -3.73 -9.99
C ARG A 68 3.45 -3.63 -8.85
N ALA A 69 3.11 -4.77 -8.26
CA ALA A 69 2.16 -4.82 -7.16
C ALA A 69 2.62 -3.87 -6.04
N VAL A 70 1.69 -3.11 -5.48
CA VAL A 70 1.87 -2.27 -4.30
C VAL A 70 0.85 -2.70 -3.26
N ALA A 71 1.21 -2.60 -1.99
CA ALA A 71 0.36 -2.97 -0.87
C ALA A 71 0.28 -1.85 0.16
N ALA A 72 -0.85 -1.75 0.84
CA ALA A 72 -1.08 -0.88 1.98
C ALA A 72 -1.90 -1.64 3.02
N PRO A 73 -1.31 -1.91 4.21
CA PRO A 73 -2.02 -2.65 5.26
C PRO A 73 -3.09 -1.81 5.91
N LEU A 74 -4.30 -2.34 6.06
CA LEU A 74 -5.45 -1.63 6.60
C LEU A 74 -6.44 -2.64 7.17
N ASP A 75 -6.98 -2.42 8.36
CA ASP A 75 -8.10 -3.23 8.87
C ASP A 75 -9.37 -2.85 8.08
N LEU A 76 -9.77 -3.69 7.12
CA LEU A 76 -10.90 -3.41 6.23
C LEU A 76 -12.22 -3.95 6.77
N ASN A 77 -12.17 -5.00 7.58
CA ASN A 77 -13.35 -5.71 8.07
C ASN A 77 -13.69 -5.38 9.54
N GLY A 78 -12.83 -4.64 10.24
CA GLY A 78 -12.99 -4.21 11.63
C GLY A 78 -12.69 -5.32 12.64
N ASP A 79 -11.89 -6.33 12.29
CA ASP A 79 -11.54 -7.45 13.17
C ASP A 79 -10.28 -7.20 14.01
N GLY A 80 -9.63 -6.05 13.83
CA GLY A 80 -8.42 -5.65 14.54
C GLY A 80 -7.12 -6.20 13.96
N GLN A 81 -7.18 -7.04 12.92
CA GLN A 81 -6.02 -7.48 12.15
C GLN A 81 -5.88 -6.65 10.88
N LEU A 82 -4.64 -6.38 10.48
CA LEU A 82 -4.40 -5.65 9.24
C LEU A 82 -4.57 -6.58 8.03
N ASP A 83 -5.51 -6.23 7.16
CA ASP A 83 -5.66 -6.78 5.80
C ASP A 83 -4.69 -6.10 4.83
N LEU A 84 -4.72 -6.48 3.56
CA LEU A 84 -3.96 -5.79 2.52
C LEU A 84 -4.89 -5.16 1.47
N VAL A 85 -4.78 -3.84 1.32
CA VAL A 85 -5.21 -3.13 0.13
C VAL A 85 -4.10 -3.22 -0.92
N LEU A 86 -4.45 -3.58 -2.15
CA LEU A 86 -3.50 -3.89 -3.21
C LEU A 86 -3.82 -3.08 -4.47
N ALA A 87 -2.79 -2.70 -5.20
CA ALA A 87 -2.91 -2.12 -6.54
C ALA A 87 -1.65 -2.46 -7.34
N GLY A 88 -1.53 -1.95 -8.55
CA GLY A 88 -0.31 -2.11 -9.35
C GLY A 88 -0.29 -1.20 -10.56
N ALA A 89 0.47 -1.60 -11.56
CA ALA A 89 0.60 -0.92 -12.83
C ALA A 89 0.08 -1.78 -13.97
N THR A 90 -0.68 -1.15 -14.87
CA THR A 90 -1.41 -1.83 -15.94
C THR A 90 -0.63 -1.72 -17.26
N TYR A 91 0.53 -2.40 -17.36
CA TYR A 91 1.35 -2.38 -18.59
C TYR A 91 1.16 -3.62 -19.46
N GLY A 92 0.79 -3.39 -20.73
CA GLY A 92 0.97 -4.33 -21.84
C GLY A 92 -0.21 -5.27 -22.13
N ALA A 93 -0.18 -5.86 -23.33
CA ALA A 93 -1.21 -6.77 -23.86
C ALA A 93 -1.25 -8.15 -23.17
N ASN A 94 -0.27 -8.47 -22.33
CA ASN A 94 -0.11 -9.77 -21.66
C ASN A 94 -0.41 -9.73 -20.14
N ASP A 95 -0.90 -8.61 -19.60
CA ASP A 95 -1.43 -8.64 -18.24
C ASP A 95 -2.72 -9.46 -18.24
N LEU A 96 -2.71 -10.61 -17.55
CA LEU A 96 -3.86 -11.51 -17.44
C LEU A 96 -5.03 -10.90 -16.67
N CYS A 97 -4.81 -9.78 -15.99
CA CYS A 97 -5.84 -8.99 -15.33
C CYS A 97 -5.84 -7.56 -15.89
N PRO A 98 -6.18 -7.34 -17.17
CA PRO A 98 -6.15 -6.00 -17.75
C PRO A 98 -7.25 -5.15 -17.12
N GLY A 99 -6.88 -4.11 -16.41
CA GLY A 99 -7.82 -3.17 -15.79
C GLY A 99 -7.17 -2.43 -14.62
N SER A 100 -7.59 -1.21 -14.37
CA SER A 100 -7.30 -0.52 -13.12
C SER A 100 -8.19 -1.02 -12.01
N GLY A 101 -7.59 -1.27 -10.86
CA GLY A 101 -8.36 -1.46 -9.67
C GLY A 101 -7.52 -1.29 -8.43
N VAL A 102 -8.22 -0.92 -7.38
CA VAL A 102 -7.80 -1.26 -6.03
C VAL A 102 -8.43 -2.61 -5.71
N TYR A 103 -7.64 -3.50 -5.13
CA TYR A 103 -8.01 -4.83 -4.73
C TYR A 103 -7.78 -4.98 -3.24
N TYR A 104 -8.28 -6.06 -2.67
CA TYR A 104 -7.96 -6.45 -1.31
C TYR A 104 -7.80 -7.96 -1.19
N VAL A 105 -7.06 -8.36 -0.15
CA VAL A 105 -7.09 -9.70 0.43
C VAL A 105 -7.27 -9.55 1.92
N LEU A 106 -8.17 -10.33 2.51
CA LEU A 106 -8.36 -10.35 3.95
C LEU A 106 -7.31 -11.22 4.61
N ASN A 107 -6.89 -10.82 5.81
CA ASN A 107 -6.12 -11.63 6.71
C ASN A 107 -7.05 -12.53 7.53
N GLU A 108 -7.11 -13.80 7.16
CA GLU A 108 -7.92 -14.83 7.84
C GLU A 108 -7.14 -15.50 9.00
N GLY A 109 -6.13 -14.81 9.52
CA GLY A 109 -5.26 -15.25 10.60
C GLY A 109 -3.99 -15.93 10.12
N THR A 110 -3.36 -16.70 11.01
CA THR A 110 -2.03 -17.29 10.77
C THR A 110 -2.10 -18.80 10.60
N SER A 111 -1.30 -19.35 9.67
CA SER A 111 -1.16 -20.79 9.44
C SER A 111 -0.20 -21.44 10.44
N ALA A 112 -0.11 -22.78 10.42
CA ALA A 112 0.74 -23.54 11.34
C ALA A 112 2.25 -23.25 11.18
N ASP A 113 2.69 -22.80 10.01
CA ASP A 113 4.06 -22.36 9.71
C ASP A 113 4.27 -20.85 9.99
N HIS A 114 3.33 -20.22 10.67
CA HIS A 114 3.33 -18.81 11.04
C HIS A 114 3.36 -17.86 9.83
N LEU A 115 2.63 -18.20 8.76
CA LEU A 115 2.42 -17.36 7.59
C LEU A 115 0.97 -16.81 7.57
N PRO A 116 0.72 -15.67 6.92
CA PRO A 116 -0.64 -15.15 6.80
C PRO A 116 -1.49 -16.07 5.92
N ARG A 117 -2.72 -16.34 6.37
CA ARG A 117 -3.78 -17.00 5.58
C ARG A 117 -4.58 -15.91 4.89
N LEU A 118 -4.46 -15.79 3.58
CA LEU A 118 -5.04 -14.68 2.84
C LEU A 118 -6.26 -15.12 2.02
N SER A 119 -7.34 -14.32 2.03
CA SER A 119 -8.47 -14.57 1.14
C SER A 119 -8.04 -14.44 -0.33
N PRO A 120 -8.80 -15.01 -1.29
CA PRO A 120 -8.60 -14.72 -2.71
C PRO A 120 -8.72 -13.21 -2.99
N PRO A 121 -7.91 -12.66 -3.92
CA PRO A 121 -7.96 -11.23 -4.25
C PRO A 121 -9.30 -10.85 -4.87
N ARG A 122 -9.88 -9.77 -4.38
CA ARG A 122 -11.16 -9.23 -4.87
C ARG A 122 -11.02 -7.74 -5.15
N ARG A 123 -11.77 -7.24 -6.14
CA ARG A 123 -11.81 -5.79 -6.42
C ARG A 123 -12.45 -5.08 -5.22
N LEU A 124 -11.83 -4.01 -4.77
CA LEU A 124 -12.26 -3.21 -3.64
C LEU A 124 -13.19 -2.09 -4.13
N GLU A 125 -14.36 -1.98 -3.52
CA GLU A 125 -15.32 -0.93 -3.82
C GLU A 125 -14.91 0.39 -3.17
N THR A 126 -15.19 1.52 -3.84
CA THR A 126 -15.02 2.86 -3.28
C THR A 126 -16.35 3.60 -3.16
N ILE A 127 -16.61 4.20 -2.00
CA ILE A 127 -17.84 4.91 -1.64
C ILE A 127 -17.55 6.42 -1.54
N GLY A 128 -18.50 7.25 -1.99
CA GLY A 128 -18.37 8.72 -1.94
C GLY A 128 -17.43 9.32 -2.99
N HIS A 129 -16.62 8.48 -3.64
CA HIS A 129 -15.82 8.82 -4.81
C HIS A 129 -15.59 7.54 -5.62
N ALA A 130 -15.97 7.54 -6.90
CA ALA A 130 -15.59 6.47 -7.81
C ALA A 130 -14.11 6.66 -8.17
N HIS A 131 -13.24 5.80 -7.64
CA HIS A 131 -11.82 5.90 -7.96
C HIS A 131 -11.64 5.72 -9.48
N PRO A 132 -10.91 6.62 -10.15
CA PRO A 132 -10.80 6.57 -11.60
C PRO A 132 -10.11 5.28 -12.03
N ASP A 133 -10.66 4.70 -13.08
CA ASP A 133 -9.97 3.67 -13.80
C ASP A 133 -8.76 4.28 -14.55
N PHE A 134 -7.62 3.59 -14.49
CA PHE A 134 -6.33 3.90 -15.09
C PHE A 134 -5.80 2.71 -15.91
N SER A 135 -5.49 2.94 -17.17
CA SER A 135 -4.82 1.95 -18.02
C SER A 135 -3.47 2.49 -18.44
N ARG A 136 -2.44 1.63 -18.48
CA ARG A 136 -1.06 2.03 -18.79
C ARG A 136 -0.49 3.05 -17.80
N GLY A 137 -0.96 2.99 -16.56
CA GLY A 137 -0.57 3.89 -15.48
C GLY A 137 -0.13 3.13 -14.23
N HIS A 138 0.52 3.85 -13.34
CA HIS A 138 0.93 3.38 -12.02
C HIS A 138 -0.10 3.70 -10.94
N ALA A 139 -0.34 2.76 -10.05
CA ALA A 139 -0.87 3.04 -8.72
C ALA A 139 0.25 3.12 -7.68
N GLN A 140 -0.05 3.84 -6.61
CA GLN A 140 0.71 3.88 -5.40
C GLN A 140 -0.25 3.83 -4.22
N LEU A 141 0.13 3.06 -3.21
CA LEU A 141 -0.62 2.94 -1.97
C LEU A 141 0.30 3.28 -0.80
N GLN A 142 -0.24 4.01 0.18
CA GLN A 142 0.40 4.27 1.46
C GLN A 142 -0.66 4.17 2.55
N SER A 143 -0.36 3.46 3.64
CA SER A 143 -1.24 3.34 4.80
C SER A 143 -0.60 4.02 6.00
N LEU A 144 -1.33 4.94 6.62
CA LEU A 144 -0.82 5.78 7.70
C LEU A 144 -1.96 6.40 8.52
N ASP A 145 -1.67 6.82 9.74
CA ASP A 145 -2.54 7.73 10.51
C ASP A 145 -2.27 9.17 10.08
N LEU A 146 -2.98 9.62 9.05
CA LEU A 146 -2.73 10.93 8.41
C LEU A 146 -3.01 12.12 9.32
N LEU A 147 -3.94 11.99 10.26
CA LEU A 147 -4.41 13.10 11.09
C LEU A 147 -3.92 13.02 12.55
N GLY A 148 -3.18 11.96 12.91
CA GLY A 148 -2.71 11.73 14.27
C GLY A 148 -3.84 11.38 15.24
N THR A 149 -4.94 10.83 14.73
CA THR A 149 -6.15 10.52 15.52
C THR A 149 -6.19 9.07 15.99
N GLY A 150 -5.18 8.26 15.64
CA GLY A 150 -5.17 6.81 15.78
C GLY A 150 -5.95 6.10 14.66
N GLU A 151 -6.64 6.81 13.78
CA GLU A 151 -7.35 6.23 12.65
C GLU A 151 -6.40 6.06 11.46
N ARG A 152 -6.18 4.81 11.06
CA ARG A 152 -5.37 4.50 9.88
C ARG A 152 -6.21 4.65 8.61
N VAL A 153 -5.67 5.36 7.63
CA VAL A 153 -6.25 5.59 6.30
C VAL A 153 -5.34 5.01 5.22
N VAL A 154 -5.88 4.82 4.01
CA VAL A 154 -5.10 4.54 2.81
C VAL A 154 -5.14 5.73 1.85
N VAL A 155 -3.95 6.13 1.41
CA VAL A 155 -3.76 7.10 0.34
C VAL A 155 -3.57 6.33 -0.96
N VAL A 156 -4.46 6.55 -1.92
CA VAL A 156 -4.43 5.93 -3.25
C VAL A 156 -4.02 6.98 -4.27
N GLY A 157 -2.77 6.88 -4.73
CA GLY A 157 -2.23 7.66 -5.83
C GLY A 157 -2.36 6.90 -7.14
N THR A 158 -2.98 7.49 -8.16
CA THR A 158 -3.01 6.88 -9.51
C THR A 158 -2.58 7.88 -10.57
N GLN A 159 -1.80 7.38 -11.53
CA GLN A 159 -1.38 8.14 -12.70
C GLN A 159 -2.56 8.21 -13.68
N ALA A 160 -3.19 9.37 -13.78
CA ALA A 160 -4.24 9.63 -14.76
C ALA A 160 -3.87 10.82 -15.65
N VAL A 161 -3.87 10.58 -16.97
CA VAL A 161 -3.62 11.50 -18.09
C VAL A 161 -2.26 12.22 -18.02
N ASP A 162 -1.96 13.01 -16.98
CA ASP A 162 -0.67 13.70 -16.79
C ASP A 162 -0.27 13.97 -15.32
N ASN A 163 -1.03 13.51 -14.31
CA ASN A 163 -0.67 13.74 -12.90
C ASN A 163 -1.07 12.58 -11.98
N PHE A 164 -0.29 12.37 -10.93
CA PHE A 164 -0.76 11.62 -9.77
C PHE A 164 -1.71 12.51 -8.96
N ARG A 165 -2.78 11.95 -8.39
CA ARG A 165 -3.55 12.59 -7.31
C ARG A 165 -3.69 11.59 -6.18
N GLY A 166 -3.41 12.00 -4.95
CA GLY A 166 -3.57 11.16 -3.77
C GLY A 166 -4.97 11.31 -3.19
N TYR A 167 -5.82 10.32 -3.38
CA TYR A 167 -7.15 10.29 -2.75
C TYR A 167 -7.06 9.56 -1.41
N VAL A 168 -7.63 10.13 -0.36
CA VAL A 168 -7.55 9.56 1.00
C VAL A 168 -8.85 8.84 1.33
N TYR A 169 -8.73 7.57 1.69
CA TYR A 169 -9.86 6.71 2.05
C TYR A 169 -9.68 6.09 3.43
N ARG A 170 -10.80 5.90 4.12
CA ARG A 170 -10.91 5.12 5.36
C ARG A 170 -11.71 3.83 5.11
N PRO A 171 -11.58 2.79 5.94
CA PRO A 171 -12.47 1.64 5.90
C PRO A 171 -13.94 2.06 6.02
N ALA A 172 -14.81 1.50 5.19
CA ALA A 172 -16.25 1.73 5.30
C ALA A 172 -16.82 0.96 6.49
N ARG A 173 -17.67 1.61 7.30
CA ARG A 173 -18.26 0.96 8.47
C ARG A 173 -19.26 -0.13 8.03
N GLY A 174 -19.05 -1.36 8.52
CA GLY A 174 -19.99 -2.48 8.33
C GLY A 174 -19.98 -3.10 6.94
N LYS A 175 -18.99 -2.77 6.08
CA LYS A 175 -18.82 -3.35 4.75
C LYS A 175 -17.35 -3.29 4.35
N ILE A 176 -16.87 -4.32 3.65
CA ILE A 176 -15.55 -4.31 3.03
C ILE A 176 -15.57 -3.36 1.82
N ALA A 177 -15.21 -2.10 2.05
CA ALA A 177 -15.09 -1.05 1.04
C ALA A 177 -14.21 0.10 1.58
N LEU A 178 -13.80 1.00 0.69
CA LEU A 178 -13.10 2.23 1.03
C LEU A 178 -14.04 3.42 0.91
N GLU A 179 -14.24 4.16 1.99
CA GLU A 179 -15.01 5.40 2.00
C GLU A 179 -14.08 6.61 1.83
N HIS A 180 -14.36 7.45 0.84
CA HIS A 180 -13.56 8.64 0.60
C HIS A 180 -13.75 9.65 1.74
N THR A 181 -12.64 10.16 2.28
CA THR A 181 -12.65 11.08 3.42
C THR A 181 -13.00 12.53 3.03
N GLY A 182 -13.04 12.84 1.73
CA GLY A 182 -13.13 14.21 1.22
C GLY A 182 -11.76 14.87 1.04
N LEU A 183 -10.68 14.29 1.58
CA LEU A 183 -9.33 14.81 1.44
C LEU A 183 -8.70 14.33 0.13
N VAL A 184 -8.15 15.30 -0.62
CA VAL A 184 -7.32 15.06 -1.80
C VAL A 184 -5.98 15.74 -1.56
N LEU A 185 -4.93 14.95 -1.64
CA LEU A 185 -3.56 15.37 -1.49
C LEU A 185 -2.97 15.81 -2.84
N PRO A 186 -1.99 16.74 -2.83
CA PRO A 186 -1.08 16.96 -3.95
C PRO A 186 -0.60 15.65 -4.60
N PRO A 187 -0.11 15.69 -5.85
CA PRO A 187 0.42 14.51 -6.53
C PRO A 187 1.38 13.72 -5.65
N ILE A 188 1.11 12.42 -5.51
CA ILE A 188 2.01 11.45 -4.89
C ILE A 188 2.28 10.41 -5.96
N SER A 189 3.41 10.59 -6.64
CA SER A 189 3.96 9.66 -7.61
C SER A 189 4.64 8.49 -6.91
N ILE A 190 4.98 7.46 -7.68
CA ILE A 190 5.68 6.27 -7.17
C ILE A 190 6.97 6.60 -6.39
N GLU A 191 7.62 7.73 -6.64
CA GLU A 191 8.85 8.16 -5.96
C GLU A 191 8.61 8.98 -4.68
N GLU A 192 7.35 9.32 -4.37
CA GLU A 192 6.99 10.20 -3.26
C GLU A 192 6.39 9.42 -2.10
N ARG A 193 6.88 9.66 -0.89
CA ARG A 193 6.39 9.04 0.34
C ARG A 193 5.90 10.12 1.30
N LEU A 194 4.87 9.79 2.07
CA LEU A 194 4.47 10.54 3.25
C LEU A 194 5.22 9.94 4.43
N LEU A 195 6.10 10.74 5.04
CA LEU A 195 6.90 10.34 6.20
C LEU A 195 6.87 11.47 7.21
N ASP A 196 6.79 11.15 8.50
CA ASP A 196 7.12 12.09 9.59
C ASP A 196 8.62 11.97 9.83
N LEU A 197 9.40 12.78 9.12
CA LEU A 197 10.86 12.67 9.09
C LEU A 197 11.51 13.41 10.27
N ASP A 198 10.91 14.51 10.72
CA ASP A 198 11.42 15.33 11.83
C ASP A 198 10.84 14.92 13.20
N GLY A 199 9.84 14.04 13.22
CA GLY A 199 9.22 13.51 14.44
C GLY A 199 8.26 14.49 15.10
N ASP A 200 7.77 15.51 14.38
CA ASP A 200 6.84 16.51 14.90
C ASP A 200 5.37 16.04 14.90
N GLY A 201 5.11 14.81 14.45
CA GLY A 201 3.78 14.23 14.34
C GLY A 201 3.02 14.68 13.09
N ARG A 202 3.67 15.37 12.14
CA ARG A 202 3.07 15.81 10.88
C ARG A 202 3.78 15.14 9.71
N TRP A 203 2.97 14.71 8.75
CA TRP A 203 3.48 14.06 7.55
C TRP A 203 4.14 15.06 6.60
N GLU A 204 5.18 14.61 5.93
CA GLU A 204 5.88 15.34 4.89
C GLU A 204 5.97 14.57 3.57
N TYR A 205 5.87 15.32 2.48
CA TYR A 205 6.19 14.82 1.16
C TYR A 205 7.69 14.68 1.03
N VAL A 206 8.15 13.44 0.92
CA VAL A 206 9.54 13.09 0.64
C VAL A 206 9.62 12.46 -0.74
N ARG A 207 10.29 13.12 -1.67
CA ARG A 207 10.64 12.53 -2.98
C ARG A 207 12.08 12.06 -2.95
N SER A 208 12.29 10.77 -3.19
CA SER A 208 13.63 10.18 -3.17
C SER A 208 14.37 10.36 -4.49
N GLY A 209 14.73 11.58 -4.88
CA GLY A 209 15.73 11.87 -5.94
C GLY A 209 15.37 11.52 -7.39
N GLY A 210 14.85 10.31 -7.63
CA GLY A 210 14.63 9.71 -8.94
C GLY A 210 15.87 9.84 -9.82
N GLU A 211 15.61 10.01 -11.11
CA GLU A 211 16.62 10.33 -12.12
C GLU A 211 17.27 11.71 -11.92
N SER A 212 16.62 12.60 -11.15
CA SER A 212 17.14 13.94 -10.89
C SER A 212 18.23 13.98 -9.80
N LEU A 213 18.41 12.89 -9.04
CA LEU A 213 19.30 12.78 -7.87
C LEU A 213 19.07 13.83 -6.77
N ILE A 214 18.00 14.62 -6.84
CA ILE A 214 17.68 15.68 -5.87
C ILE A 214 16.47 15.26 -5.04
N ALA A 215 16.69 15.03 -3.75
CA ALA A 215 15.60 14.81 -2.82
C ALA A 215 14.80 16.10 -2.60
N LYS A 216 13.47 15.99 -2.54
CA LYS A 216 12.58 17.10 -2.19
C LYS A 216 11.82 16.79 -0.92
N TYR A 217 11.60 17.83 -0.13
CA TYR A 217 10.90 17.78 1.15
C TYR A 217 9.92 18.96 1.24
N SER A 218 8.68 18.68 1.65
CA SER A 218 7.72 19.72 2.04
C SER A 218 6.67 19.19 3.01
N LYS A 219 6.30 19.99 4.02
CA LYS A 219 5.22 19.63 4.97
C LYS A 219 3.87 19.47 4.26
N VAL A 220 3.09 18.48 4.68
CA VAL A 220 1.70 18.35 4.24
C VAL A 220 0.90 19.50 4.86
N MET A 221 0.38 20.39 4.02
CA MET A 221 -0.58 21.40 4.46
C MET A 221 -1.97 20.77 4.47
N THR A 222 -2.37 20.17 5.60
CA THR A 222 -3.75 19.73 5.77
C THR A 222 -4.66 20.95 5.92
N VAL A 223 -5.52 21.18 4.93
CA VAL A 223 -6.64 22.09 5.11
C VAL A 223 -7.67 21.32 5.93
N ALA A 224 -8.04 21.84 7.11
CA ALA A 224 -9.07 21.24 7.93
C ALA A 224 -10.32 20.97 7.08
N PRO A 225 -10.99 19.82 7.21
CA PRO A 225 -12.24 19.57 6.52
C PRO A 225 -13.20 20.70 6.90
N LYS A 226 -13.74 21.40 5.89
CA LYS A 226 -14.91 22.25 6.14
C LYS A 226 -16.00 21.31 6.66
N GLU A 227 -16.47 21.57 7.88
CA GLU A 227 -17.73 21.01 8.33
C GLU A 227 -18.76 21.25 7.23
N ILE A 228 -19.22 20.18 6.60
CA ILE A 228 -20.32 20.25 5.65
C ILE A 228 -21.58 20.48 6.52
N PRO A 229 -22.33 21.56 6.30
CA PRO A 229 -23.54 21.86 7.08
C PRO A 229 -24.60 20.77 6.97
#